data_AF-A0A9D8LIK6-F1
#
_entry.id   AF-A0A9D8LIK6-F1
#
_cell.length_a   1.000
_cell.length_b   1.000
_cell.length_c   1.000
_cell.angle_alpha   90.00
_cell.angle_beta   90.00
_cell.angle_gamma   90.00
#
_symmetry.space_group_name_H-M   'P 1'
#
loop_
_entity.id
_entity.type
_entity.pdbx_description
1 polymer ?
#
loop_
_entity_poly.entity_id
_entity_poly.type
_entity_poly.pdbx_seq_one_letter_code
_entity_poly.pdbx_strand_id
1 'polypeptide(L)'
;MLKRFFAYYRPHRGLFLLDFSCAVISGLLELGFPIAVKLFVDELLPGGDWPLILLASLGLLAIYLVNTGLMVVVTYWGHMLGINIETEMRRKAFDHLQKLSFGWFDNQKTGHLVGRLTKDLEEIGEVAHHGP
;
A
#
# COMPACT_ATOMS: atom_id res chain seq x y z
N MET A 1 -9.71 11.50 -16.31
CA MET A 1 -9.61 10.12 -15.78
C MET A 1 -9.05 10.13 -14.35
N LEU A 2 -7.78 10.47 -14.14
CA LEU A 2 -7.13 10.52 -12.82
C LEU A 2 -7.89 11.30 -11.72
N LYS A 3 -8.40 12.50 -12.02
CA LYS A 3 -9.19 13.28 -11.05
C LYS A 3 -10.45 12.56 -10.52
N ARG A 4 -11.08 11.72 -11.35
CA ARG A 4 -12.24 10.89 -10.94
C ARG A 4 -11.79 9.70 -10.10
N PHE A 5 -10.62 9.12 -10.42
CA PHE A 5 -10.02 8.05 -9.63
C PHE A 5 -9.64 8.52 -8.22
N PHE A 6 -8.94 9.65 -8.08
CA PHE A 6 -8.61 10.23 -6.77
C PHE A 6 -9.84 10.60 -5.92
N ALA A 7 -11.02 10.78 -6.53
CA ALA A 7 -12.24 11.00 -5.77
C ALA A 7 -12.65 9.76 -4.95
N TYR A 8 -12.26 8.54 -5.34
CA TYR A 8 -12.53 7.31 -4.58
C TYR A 8 -11.69 7.19 -3.30
N TYR A 9 -10.58 7.92 -3.17
CA TYR A 9 -9.84 8.01 -1.91
C TYR A 9 -10.51 8.91 -0.88
N ARG A 10 -11.43 9.80 -1.30
CA ARG A 10 -12.05 10.80 -0.43
C ARG A 10 -12.73 10.22 0.83
N PRO A 11 -13.47 9.10 0.75
CA PRO A 11 -14.06 8.46 1.93
C PRO A 11 -13.01 7.78 2.83
N HIS A 12 -11.84 7.44 2.27
CA HIS A 12 -10.80 6.66 2.94
C HIS A 12 -9.54 7.47 3.25
N ARG A 13 -9.65 8.81 3.34
CA ARG A 13 -8.51 9.72 3.57
C ARG A 13 -7.71 9.41 4.83
N GLY A 14 -8.38 8.93 5.90
CA GLY A 14 -7.70 8.52 7.13
C GLY A 14 -6.82 7.30 6.93
N LEU A 15 -7.34 6.28 6.24
CA LEU A 15 -6.59 5.07 5.89
C LEU A 15 -5.41 5.41 4.97
N PHE A 16 -5.66 6.24 3.95
CA PHE A 16 -4.62 6.70 3.03
C PHE A 16 -3.50 7.46 3.74
N LEU A 17 -3.83 8.41 4.62
CA LEU A 17 -2.81 9.20 5.31
C LEU A 17 -1.96 8.34 6.24
N LEU A 18 -2.58 7.40 6.95
CA LEU A 18 -1.90 6.45 7.83
C LEU A 18 -0.96 5.55 7.02
N ASP A 19 -1.48 4.87 6.00
CA ASP A 19 -0.73 3.99 5.11
C ASP A 19 0.46 4.72 4.46
N PHE A 20 0.20 5.86 3.81
CA PHE A 20 1.21 6.67 3.15
C PHE A 20 2.29 7.18 4.12
N SER A 21 1.89 7.64 5.31
CA SER A 21 2.86 8.10 6.32
C SER A 21 3.76 6.96 6.81
N CYS A 22 3.19 5.78 7.03
CA CYS A 22 3.95 4.59 7.42
C CYS A 22 4.89 4.13 6.30
N ALA A 23 4.46 4.18 5.05
CA ALA A 23 5.27 3.83 3.88
C ALA A 23 6.49 4.76 3.75
N VAL A 24 6.28 6.08 3.86
CA VAL A 24 7.38 7.07 3.81
C VAL A 24 8.39 6.84 4.93
N ILE A 25 7.92 6.64 6.17
CA ILE A 25 8.82 6.40 7.31
C ILE A 25 9.56 5.06 7.13
N SER A 26 8.86 4.00 6.69
CA SER A 26 9.46 2.70 6.43
C SER A 26 10.57 2.80 5.39
N GLY A 27 10.31 3.47 4.25
CA GLY A 27 11.29 3.67 3.20
C GLY A 27 12.51 4.47 3.66
N LEU A 28 12.33 5.50 4.50
CA LEU A 28 13.44 6.23 5.10
C LEU A 28 14.29 5.35 6.03
N LEU A 29 13.64 4.50 6.83
CA LEU A 29 14.35 3.55 7.70
C LEU A 29 15.10 2.49 6.90
N GLU A 30 14.52 1.96 5.82
CA GLU A 30 15.18 1.00 4.92
C GLU A 30 16.42 1.59 4.27
N LEU A 31 16.39 2.87 3.88
CA LEU A 31 17.56 3.58 3.35
C LEU A 31 18.60 3.91 4.42
N GLY A 32 18.16 4.23 5.64
CA GLY A 32 19.05 4.54 6.76
C GLY A 32 19.74 3.30 7.36
N PHE A 33 19.11 2.14 7.27
CA PHE A 33 19.60 0.91 7.91
C PHE A 33 20.98 0.47 7.40
N PRO A 34 21.28 0.41 6.09
CA PRO A 34 22.62 0.09 5.59
C PRO A 34 23.71 1.05 6.09
N ILE A 35 23.39 2.34 6.23
CA ILE A 35 24.33 3.34 6.72
C ILE A 35 24.62 3.10 8.20
N ALA A 36 23.59 2.83 9.01
CA ALA A 36 23.75 2.54 10.43
C ALA A 36 24.55 1.25 10.67
N VAL A 37 24.27 0.20 9.87
CA VAL A 37 25.03 -1.06 9.92
C VAL A 37 26.47 -0.85 9.50
N LYS A 38 26.74 -0.05 8.47
CA LYS A 38 28.10 0.27 8.05
C LYS A 38 28.88 0.95 9.18
N LEU A 39 28.33 1.99 9.81
CA LEU A 39 28.97 2.68 10.93
C LEU A 39 29.20 1.73 12.12
N PHE A 40 28.23 0.85 12.38
CA PHE A 40 28.36 -0.18 13.41
C PHE A 40 29.54 -1.13 13.13
N VAL A 41 29.67 -1.63 11.89
CA VAL A 41 30.71 -2.59 11.53
C VAL A 41 32.08 -1.94 11.39
N ASP A 42 32.16 -0.80 10.71
CA ASP A 42 33.44 -0.18 10.31
C ASP A 42 34.07 0.64 11.44
N GLU A 43 33.27 1.26 12.31
CA GLU A 43 33.77 2.17 13.36
C GLU A 43 33.55 1.62 14.77
N LEU A 44 32.37 1.07 15.05
CA LEU A 44 31.98 0.67 16.41
C LEU A 44 32.64 -0.64 16.85
N LEU A 45 32.59 -1.68 16.01
CA LEU A 45 33.15 -2.99 16.33
C LEU A 45 34.68 -2.94 16.57
N PRO A 46 35.49 -2.24 15.74
CA PRO A 46 36.93 -2.14 15.99
C PRO A 46 37.29 -1.39 17.28
N GLY A 47 36.40 -0.53 17.79
CA GLY A 47 36.60 0.21 19.04
C GLY A 47 36.61 -0.68 20.29
N GLY A 48 36.04 -1.88 20.24
CA GLY A 48 36.11 -2.88 21.32
C GLY A 48 35.29 -2.55 22.59
N ASP A 49 34.51 -1.46 22.58
CA ASP A 49 33.65 -1.06 23.70
C ASP A 49 32.33 -1.88 23.70
N TRP A 50 32.37 -3.05 24.35
CA TRP A 50 31.25 -3.98 24.41
C TRP A 50 29.94 -3.40 24.96
N PRO A 51 29.92 -2.62 26.06
CA PRO A 51 28.71 -1.92 26.50
C PRO A 51 28.06 -1.09 25.39
N LEU A 52 28.86 -0.33 24.65
CA LEU A 52 28.38 0.57 23.61
C LEU A 52 27.92 -0.21 22.36
N ILE A 53 28.64 -1.28 22.00
CA ILE A 53 28.25 -2.21 20.94
C ILE A 53 26.90 -2.89 21.23
N LEU A 54 26.69 -3.36 22.47
CA LEU A 54 25.44 -4.00 22.87
C LEU A 54 24.28 -2.99 22.84
N LEU A 55 24.50 -1.77 23.30
CA LEU A 55 23.51 -0.71 23.25
C LEU A 55 23.12 -0.35 21.81
N ALA A 56 24.11 -0.20 20.92
CA ALA A 56 23.87 0.07 19.51
C ALA A 56 23.16 -1.10 18.81
N SER A 57 23.50 -2.34 19.15
CA SER A 57 22.83 -3.55 18.62
C SER A 57 21.35 -3.58 19.03
N LEU A 58 21.04 -3.26 20.29
CA LEU A 58 19.67 -3.13 20.77
C LEU A 58 18.92 -1.98 20.06
N GLY A 59 19.61 -0.86 19.80
CA GLY A 59 19.06 0.25 19.02
C GLY A 59 18.70 -0.16 17.59
N LEU A 60 19.60 -0.87 16.90
CA LEU A 60 19.34 -1.41 15.56
C LEU A 60 18.18 -2.42 15.56
N LEU A 61 18.12 -3.29 16.56
CA LEU A 61 17.00 -4.22 16.73
C LEU A 61 15.68 -3.48 16.95
N ALA A 62 15.66 -2.43 17.77
CA ALA A 62 14.48 -1.61 18.00
C ALA A 62 14.01 -0.92 16.71
N ILE A 63 14.94 -0.35 15.93
CA ILE A 63 14.62 0.24 14.61
C ILE A 63 14.01 -0.81 13.69
N TYR A 64 14.57 -2.03 13.65
CA TYR A 64 14.05 -3.12 12.84
C TYR A 64 12.63 -3.53 13.25
N LEU A 65 12.37 -3.63 14.56
CA LEU A 65 11.03 -3.93 15.07
C LEU A 65 10.01 -2.83 14.75
N VAL A 66 10.42 -1.56 14.85
CA VAL A 66 9.58 -0.42 14.44
C VAL A 66 9.27 -0.49 12.95
N ASN A 67 10.29 -0.71 12.11
CA ASN A 67 10.11 -0.85 10.66
C ASN A 67 9.17 -2.02 10.32
N THR A 68 9.32 -3.16 11.01
CA THR A 68 8.41 -4.31 10.86
C THR A 68 6.96 -3.93 11.18
N GLY A 69 6.74 -3.20 12.28
CA GLY A 69 5.41 -2.71 12.65
C GLY A 69 4.82 -1.77 11.59
N LEU A 70 5.63 -0.86 11.04
CA LEU A 70 5.22 0.02 9.93
C LEU A 70 4.87 -0.79 8.68
N MET A 71 5.65 -1.81 8.35
CA MET A 71 5.41 -2.68 7.19
C MET A 71 4.10 -3.47 7.31
N VAL A 72 3.75 -3.92 8.53
CA VAL A 72 2.45 -4.55 8.80
C VAL A 72 1.31 -3.59 8.52
N VAL A 73 1.46 -2.33 8.96
CA VAL A 73 0.47 -1.29 8.67
C VAL A 73 0.34 -1.07 7.18
N VAL A 74 1.45 -0.85 6.48
CA VAL A 74 1.46 -0.59 5.03
C VAL A 74 0.81 -1.74 4.26
N THR A 75 1.16 -2.97 4.62
CA THR A 75 0.65 -4.16 3.94
C THR A 75 -0.85 -4.33 4.21
N TYR A 76 -1.27 -4.36 5.47
CA TYR A 76 -2.65 -4.66 5.81
C TYR A 76 -3.61 -3.51 5.50
N TRP A 77 -3.29 -2.29 5.96
CA TRP A 77 -4.15 -1.13 5.78
C TRP A 77 -4.12 -0.62 4.33
N GLY A 78 -2.99 -0.74 3.65
CA GLY A 78 -2.91 -0.43 2.23
C GLY A 78 -3.76 -1.38 1.37
N HIS A 79 -3.70 -2.70 1.59
CA HIS A 79 -4.58 -3.64 0.87
C HIS A 79 -6.05 -3.38 1.18
N MET A 80 -6.38 -3.12 2.46
CA MET A 80 -7.74 -2.77 2.86
C MET A 80 -8.24 -1.51 2.15
N LEU A 81 -7.38 -0.50 1.96
CA LEU A 81 -7.70 0.69 1.18
C LEU A 81 -8.00 0.33 -0.29
N GLY A 82 -7.15 -0.47 -0.94
CA GLY A 82 -7.33 -0.92 -2.32
C GLY A 82 -8.65 -1.68 -2.53
N ILE A 83 -8.93 -2.66 -1.67
CA ILE A 83 -10.16 -3.48 -1.71
C ILE A 83 -11.41 -2.61 -1.53
N ASN A 84 -11.38 -1.63 -0.63
CA ASN A 84 -12.51 -0.72 -0.43
C ASN A 84 -12.78 0.13 -1.68
N ILE A 85 -11.73 0.65 -2.33
CA ILE A 85 -11.83 1.41 -3.57
C ILE A 85 -12.37 0.53 -4.70
N GLU A 86 -11.83 -0.68 -4.86
CA GLU A 86 -12.29 -1.69 -5.83
C GLU A 86 -13.78 -2.02 -5.64
N THR A 87 -14.19 -2.28 -4.41
CA THR A 87 -15.58 -2.62 -4.05
C THR A 87 -16.53 -1.49 -4.44
N GLU A 88 -16.17 -0.24 -4.19
CA GLU A 88 -16.99 0.91 -4.54
C GLU A 88 -17.07 1.12 -6.06
N MET A 89 -15.97 0.89 -6.78
CA MET A 89 -15.96 0.92 -8.25
C MET A 89 -16.86 -0.18 -8.83
N ARG A 90 -16.75 -1.42 -8.32
CA ARG A 90 -17.59 -2.56 -8.72
C ARG A 90 -19.06 -2.27 -8.48
N ARG A 91 -19.41 -1.74 -7.30
CA ARG A 91 -20.79 -1.37 -6.96
C ARG A 91 -21.36 -0.35 -7.96
N LYS A 92 -20.67 0.76 -8.20
CA LYS A 92 -21.15 1.80 -9.14
C LYS A 92 -21.28 1.30 -10.57
N ALA A 93 -20.33 0.48 -11.01
CA ALA A 93 -20.36 -0.07 -12.36
C ALA A 93 -21.53 -1.06 -12.51
N PHE A 94 -21.77 -1.92 -11.51
CA PHE A 94 -22.90 -2.85 -11.51
C PHE A 94 -24.25 -2.13 -11.45
N ASP A 95 -24.41 -1.13 -10.58
CA ASP A 95 -25.61 -0.29 -10.50
C ASP A 95 -25.92 0.42 -11.83
N HIS A 96 -24.89 0.76 -12.60
CA HIS A 96 -25.07 1.35 -13.93
C HIS A 96 -25.51 0.31 -14.95
N LEU A 97 -24.89 -0.88 -14.96
CA LEU A 97 -25.25 -1.96 -15.88
C LEU A 97 -26.72 -2.38 -15.72
N GLN A 98 -27.23 -2.46 -14.50
CA GLN A 98 -28.63 -2.82 -14.24
C GLN A 98 -29.65 -1.85 -14.85
N LYS A 99 -29.24 -0.62 -15.20
CA LYS A 99 -30.12 0.41 -15.78
C LYS A 99 -30.07 0.44 -17.31
N LEU A 100 -29.21 -0.37 -17.93
CA LEU A 100 -29.09 -0.45 -19.38
C LEU A 100 -30.23 -1.28 -19.98
N SER A 101 -30.62 -0.94 -21.22
CA SER A 101 -31.68 -1.64 -21.93
C SER A 101 -31.22 -3.01 -22.43
N PHE A 102 -32.15 -3.94 -22.61
CA PHE A 102 -31.86 -5.27 -23.19
C PHE A 102 -31.19 -5.17 -24.56
N GLY A 103 -31.63 -4.24 -25.43
CA GLY A 103 -31.01 -4.02 -26.74
C GLY A 103 -29.54 -3.56 -26.68
N TRP A 104 -29.10 -2.96 -25.57
CA TRP A 104 -27.67 -2.70 -25.36
C TRP A 104 -26.91 -3.99 -25.10
N PHE A 105 -27.46 -4.90 -24.29
CA PHE A 105 -26.87 -6.20 -24.01
C PHE A 105 -26.85 -7.13 -25.23
N ASP A 106 -27.83 -7.04 -26.13
CA ASP A 106 -27.87 -7.83 -27.36
C ASP A 106 -26.67 -7.53 -28.30
N ASN A 107 -26.07 -6.35 -28.17
CA ASN A 107 -24.90 -5.94 -28.96
C ASN A 107 -23.57 -6.09 -28.20
N GLN A 108 -23.60 -6.63 -26.98
CA GLN A 108 -22.43 -6.66 -26.10
C GLN A 108 -22.14 -8.08 -25.62
N LYS A 109 -20.87 -8.49 -25.72
CA LYS A 109 -20.43 -9.78 -25.18
C LYS A 109 -20.42 -9.71 -23.64
N THR A 110 -21.43 -10.32 -23.00
CA THR A 110 -21.61 -10.32 -21.54
C THR A 110 -20.38 -10.81 -20.77
N GLY A 111 -19.66 -11.81 -21.29
CA GLY A 111 -18.41 -12.29 -20.69
C GLY A 111 -17.30 -11.23 -20.60
N HIS A 112 -17.20 -10.33 -21.59
CA HIS A 112 -16.25 -9.20 -21.52
C HIS A 112 -16.66 -8.17 -20.47
N LEU A 113 -17.96 -7.99 -20.23
CA LEU A 113 -18.44 -7.07 -19.19
C LEU A 113 -18.09 -7.58 -17.79
N VAL A 114 -18.27 -8.89 -17.56
CA VAL A 114 -17.86 -9.53 -16.31
C VAL A 114 -16.34 -9.40 -16.12
N GLY A 115 -15.54 -9.68 -17.16
CA GLY A 115 -14.09 -9.51 -17.10
C GLY A 115 -13.64 -8.10 -16.73
N ARG A 116 -14.29 -7.07 -17.30
CA ARG A 116 -14.03 -5.67 -16.95
C ARG A 116 -14.42 -5.30 -15.52
N LEU A 117 -15.50 -5.87 -15.01
CA LEU A 117 -15.95 -5.64 -13.64
C LEU A 117 -15.09 -6.36 -12.61
N THR A 118 -14.57 -7.53 -12.96
CA THR A 118 -13.74 -8.30 -12.04
C THR A 118 -12.29 -7.88 -12.19
N LYS A 119 -11.66 -8.28 -13.30
CA LYS A 119 -10.21 -8.20 -13.49
C LYS A 119 -9.70 -6.78 -13.70
N ASP A 120 -10.30 -6.02 -14.61
CA ASP A 120 -9.81 -4.65 -14.88
C ASP A 120 -9.97 -3.74 -13.65
N LEU A 121 -11.04 -3.92 -12.85
CA LEU A 121 -11.22 -3.15 -11.61
C LEU A 121 -10.29 -3.60 -10.47
N GLU A 122 -9.96 -4.89 -10.41
CA GLU A 122 -8.95 -5.44 -9.49
C GLU A 122 -7.57 -4.86 -9.81
N GLU A 123 -7.15 -4.84 -11.09
CA GLU A 123 -5.89 -4.22 -11.52
C GLU A 123 -5.85 -2.72 -11.14
N ILE A 124 -6.97 -2.00 -11.28
CA ILE A 124 -7.07 -0.59 -10.83
C ILE A 124 -7.01 -0.49 -9.30
N GLY A 125 -7.57 -1.47 -8.57
CA GLY A 125 -7.50 -1.56 -7.11
C GLY A 125 -6.08 -1.82 -6.60
N GLU A 126 -5.33 -2.71 -7.24
CA GLU A 126 -3.92 -2.95 -6.97
C GLU A 126 -3.08 -1.69 -7.19
N VAL A 127 -3.31 -0.97 -8.29
CA VAL A 127 -2.67 0.32 -8.54
C VAL A 127 -3.07 1.36 -7.49
N ALA A 128 -4.29 1.28 -6.94
CA ALA A 128 -4.71 2.17 -5.87
C ALA A 128 -3.94 1.92 -4.55
N HIS A 129 -3.49 0.69 -4.34
CA HIS A 129 -2.70 0.30 -3.19
C HIS A 129 -1.20 0.57 -3.39
N HIS A 130 -0.63 0.19 -4.55
CA HIS A 130 0.82 0.26 -4.82
C HIS A 130 1.29 1.52 -5.53
N GLY A 131 0.37 2.26 -6.15
CA GLY A 131 0.68 3.43 -6.98
C GLY A 131 0.95 4.76 -6.29
N PRO A 132 0.38 5.10 -5.11
CA PRO A 132 0.76 6.30 -4.37
C PRO A 132 2.11 6.13 -3.65
#